data_AF-A0A7C7XKL2-F1
#
_entry.id   AF-A0A7C7XKL2-F1
#
_cell.length_a   1.000
_cell.length_b   1.000
_cell.length_c   1.000
_cell.angle_alpha   90.00
_cell.angle_beta   90.00
_cell.angle_gamma   90.00
#
_symmetry.space_group_name_H-M   'P 1'
#
loop_
_entity.id
_entity.type
_entity.pdbx_description
1 polymer ?
#
loop_
_entity_poly.entity_id
_entity_poly.type
_entity_poly.pdbx_seq_one_letter_code
_entity_poly.pdbx_strand_id
1 'polypeptide(L)'
;MGVPIGLDNKHPDHVAAVQKVVDAGKRHGVFTGAHTASGEESSRRRITQIMQWFPISSDAGMLKMGVEGQLADVKAGLEGQLDDDSKDGGTFY
;
A
#
# COMPACT_ATOMS: atom_id res chain seq x y z
N MET A 1 -9.19 17.44 10.82
CA MET A 1 -7.81 17.64 11.32
C MET A 1 -7.06 18.73 10.57
N GLY A 2 -7.46 19.15 9.35
CA GLY A 2 -6.78 20.25 8.65
C GLY A 2 -5.40 19.90 8.08
N VAL A 3 -5.06 18.60 8.06
CA VAL A 3 -3.80 18.06 7.54
C VAL A 3 -3.96 17.58 6.10
N PRO A 4 -2.87 17.46 5.32
CA PRO A 4 -2.92 16.95 3.95
C PRO A 4 -3.65 15.60 3.83
N ILE A 5 -4.37 15.39 2.73
CA ILE A 5 -5.05 14.12 2.46
C ILE A 5 -4.06 13.15 1.82
N GLY A 6 -3.99 11.92 2.33
CA GLY A 6 -3.15 10.87 1.76
C GLY A 6 -3.08 9.65 2.67
N LEU A 7 -2.76 8.50 2.06
CA LEU A 7 -2.39 7.28 2.79
C LEU A 7 -1.00 7.44 3.43
N ASP A 8 -0.75 6.79 4.57
CA ASP A 8 0.47 6.93 5.38
C ASP A 8 0.86 8.40 5.66
N ASN A 9 -0.11 9.23 6.03
CA ASN A 9 0.15 10.64 6.31
C ASN A 9 1.11 10.80 7.51
N LYS A 10 2.26 11.44 7.28
CA LYS A 10 3.32 11.62 8.27
C LYS A 10 3.13 12.84 9.18
N HIS A 11 2.05 13.60 9.00
CA HIS A 11 1.78 14.78 9.83
C HIS A 11 1.67 14.37 11.31
N PRO A 12 2.34 15.07 12.25
CA PRO A 12 2.35 14.69 13.67
C PRO A 12 0.97 14.49 14.27
N ASP A 13 0.02 15.39 13.98
CA ASP A 13 -1.36 15.29 14.46
C ASP A 13 -2.10 14.04 13.95
N HIS A 14 -1.82 13.62 12.72
CA HIS A 14 -2.39 12.39 12.17
C HIS A 14 -1.82 11.17 12.90
N VAL A 15 -0.50 11.13 13.07
CA VAL A 15 0.19 10.03 13.77
C VAL A 15 -0.30 9.92 15.23
N ALA A 16 -0.43 11.04 15.93
CA ALA A 16 -0.93 11.09 17.31
C ALA A 16 -2.39 10.62 17.40
N ALA A 17 -3.24 11.04 16.45
CA ALA A 17 -4.63 10.60 16.39
C ALA A 17 -4.75 9.08 16.17
N VAL A 18 -3.96 8.52 15.24
CA VAL A 18 -3.92 7.07 15.00
C VAL A 18 -3.45 6.32 16.25
N GLN A 19 -2.40 6.80 16.93
CA GLN A 19 -1.89 6.16 18.13
C GLN A 19 -2.93 6.13 19.26
N LYS A 20 -3.72 7.20 19.42
CA LYS A 20 -4.83 7.24 20.39
C LYS A 20 -5.86 6.13 20.17
N VAL A 21 -6.16 5.80 18.91
CA VAL A 21 -7.07 4.69 18.54
C VAL A 21 -6.44 3.34 18.86
N VAL A 22 -5.16 3.14 18.51
CA VAL A 22 -4.41 1.93 18.83
C VAL A 22 -4.40 1.67 20.34
N ASP A 23 -4.10 2.70 21.14
CA ASP A 23 -4.04 2.59 22.60
C ASP A 23 -5.41 2.29 23.19
N ALA A 24 -6.49 2.85 22.63
CA ALA A 24 -7.84 2.50 23.04
C ALA A 24 -8.16 1.02 22.75
N GLY A 25 -7.82 0.52 21.55
CA GLY A 25 -7.99 -0.89 21.20
C GLY A 25 -7.25 -1.81 22.17
N LYS A 26 -5.98 -1.51 22.45
CA LYS A 26 -5.16 -2.22 23.46
C LYS A 26 -5.82 -2.26 24.83
N ARG A 27 -6.31 -1.12 25.34
CA ARG A 27 -6.95 -1.03 26.66
C ARG A 27 -8.22 -1.87 26.78
N HIS A 28 -8.93 -2.09 25.68
CA HIS A 28 -10.23 -2.78 25.67
C HIS A 28 -10.19 -4.18 25.07
N GLY A 29 -9.00 -4.69 24.71
CA GLY A 29 -8.87 -6.01 24.07
C GLY A 29 -9.50 -6.09 22.67
N VAL A 30 -9.59 -4.94 21.98
CA VAL A 30 -10.17 -4.83 20.63
C VAL A 30 -9.06 -4.61 19.61
N PHE A 31 -8.99 -5.47 18.59
CA PHE A 31 -8.05 -5.28 17.51
C PHE A 31 -8.43 -4.09 16.65
N THR A 32 -7.43 -3.27 16.33
CA THR A 32 -7.58 -2.12 15.43
C THR A 32 -7.13 -2.49 14.02
N GLY A 33 -7.50 -1.65 13.06
CA GLY A 33 -7.10 -1.79 11.66
C GLY A 33 -6.96 -0.42 11.01
N ALA A 34 -6.30 -0.38 9.86
CA ALA A 34 -6.08 0.84 9.10
C ALA A 34 -6.08 0.56 7.60
N HIS A 35 -6.58 1.52 6.82
CA HIS A 35 -6.44 1.52 5.36
C HIS A 35 -5.02 1.95 5.00
N THR A 36 -4.29 1.07 4.32
CA THR A 36 -2.86 1.24 4.06
C THR A 36 -2.58 1.30 2.56
N ALA A 37 -1.48 1.97 2.19
CA ALA A 37 -1.06 2.09 0.78
C ALA A 37 -0.35 0.85 0.26
N SER A 38 0.30 0.08 1.14
CA SER A 38 1.13 -1.05 0.74
C SER A 38 1.24 -2.10 1.83
N GLY A 39 1.62 -3.31 1.41
CA GLY A 39 1.96 -4.40 2.33
C GLY A 39 3.17 -4.09 3.21
N GLU A 40 4.12 -3.28 2.74
CA GLU A 40 5.32 -2.88 3.50
C GLU A 40 4.98 -1.93 4.66
N GLU A 41 4.09 -0.96 4.43
CA GLU A 41 3.61 -0.07 5.49
C GLU A 41 2.85 -0.87 6.57
N SER A 42 2.00 -1.79 6.11
CA SER A 42 1.22 -2.68 6.98
C SER A 42 2.13 -3.58 7.83
N SER A 43 3.08 -4.27 7.18
CA SER A 43 3.95 -5.26 7.83
C SER A 43 4.98 -4.65 8.76
N ARG A 44 5.58 -3.50 8.39
CA ARG A 44 6.66 -2.89 9.17
C ARG A 44 6.17 -2.05 10.35
N ARG A 45 5.06 -1.31 10.19
CA ARG A 45 4.61 -0.33 11.20
C ARG A 45 3.33 -0.72 11.92
N ARG A 46 2.37 -1.36 11.25
CA ARG A 46 1.02 -1.52 11.80
C ARG A 46 0.83 -2.84 12.54
N ILE A 47 1.42 -3.93 12.04
CA ILE A 47 1.44 -5.21 12.78
C ILE A 47 2.14 -5.06 14.14
N THR A 48 3.24 -4.30 14.20
CA THR A 48 3.94 -4.03 15.47
C THR A 48 3.12 -3.16 16.44
N GLN A 49 2.15 -2.41 15.93
CA GLN A 49 1.15 -1.69 16.72
C GLN A 49 -0.05 -2.56 17.16
N ILE A 50 0.00 -3.87 16.91
CA ILE A 50 -1.06 -4.89 17.17
C ILE A 50 -2.33 -4.73 16.32
N MET A 51 -2.27 -3.97 15.23
CA MET A 51 -3.37 -3.95 14.28
C MET A 51 -3.46 -5.30 13.56
N GLN A 52 -4.68 -5.74 13.22
CA GLN A 52 -4.91 -7.04 12.56
C GLN A 52 -5.66 -6.95 11.23
N TRP A 53 -6.29 -5.81 10.93
CA TRP A 53 -7.08 -5.66 9.73
C TRP A 53 -6.56 -4.53 8.84
N PHE A 54 -6.22 -4.88 7.59
CA PHE A 54 -5.57 -3.99 6.64
C PHE A 54 -6.21 -4.11 5.27
N PRO A 55 -7.21 -3.27 4.95
CA PRO A 55 -7.50 -3.02 3.55
C PRO A 55 -6.27 -2.36 2.92
N ILE A 56 -5.71 -2.99 1.90
CA ILE A 56 -4.53 -2.48 1.17
C ILE A 56 -5.03 -1.91 -0.14
N SER A 57 -4.87 -0.60 -0.32
CA SER A 57 -5.33 0.13 -1.51
C SER A 57 -6.85 -0.02 -1.75
N SER A 58 -7.29 0.28 -2.96
CA SER A 58 -8.63 -0.02 -3.47
C SER A 58 -8.53 -0.76 -4.80
N ASP A 59 -9.61 -1.43 -5.22
CA ASP A 59 -9.73 -2.01 -6.56
C ASP A 59 -9.42 -1.00 -7.67
N ALA A 60 -10.00 0.20 -7.60
CA ALA A 60 -9.75 1.27 -8.55
C ALA A 60 -8.29 1.74 -8.53
N GLY A 61 -7.70 1.84 -7.33
CA GLY A 61 -6.28 2.19 -7.16
C GLY A 61 -5.36 1.13 -7.76
N MET A 62 -5.62 -0.14 -7.49
CA MET A 62 -4.81 -1.25 -8.02
C MET A 62 -4.95 -1.41 -9.53
N LEU A 63 -6.17 -1.31 -10.07
CA LEU A 63 -6.39 -1.34 -11.52
C LEU A 63 -5.64 -0.21 -12.22
N LYS A 64 -5.73 1.02 -11.71
CA LYS A 64 -5.01 2.16 -12.26
C LYS A 64 -3.49 1.91 -12.23
N MET A 65 -2.93 1.49 -11.10
CA MET A 65 -1.50 1.22 -10.97
C MET A 65 -1.03 0.14 -11.95
N GLY A 66 -1.80 -0.95 -12.10
CA GLY A 66 -1.48 -2.02 -13.04
C GLY A 66 -1.48 -1.56 -14.49
N VAL A 67 -2.50 -0.79 -14.90
CA VAL A 67 -2.60 -0.26 -16.26
C VAL A 67 -1.49 0.76 -16.55
N GLU A 68 -1.20 1.66 -15.62
CA GLU A 68 -0.13 2.66 -15.78
C GLU A 68 1.25 1.99 -15.89
N GLY A 69 1.49 0.94 -15.11
CA GLY A 69 2.71 0.13 -15.19
C GLY A 69 2.88 -0.55 -16.56
N GLN A 70 1.85 -1.27 -17.02
CA GLN A 70 1.89 -1.92 -18.34
C GLN A 70 2.07 -0.93 -19.48
N LEU A 71 1.43 0.24 -19.40
CA LEU A 71 1.60 1.27 -20.42
C LEU A 71 3.02 1.85 -20.43
N ALA A 72 3.66 1.97 -19.26
CA ALA A 72 5.05 2.40 -19.16
C ALA A 72 5.99 1.37 -19.81
N ASP A 73 5.77 0.08 -19.55
CA ASP A 73 6.55 -1.00 -20.16
C ASP A 73 6.41 -0.99 -21.68
N VAL A 74 5.19 -0.88 -22.22
CA VAL A 74 4.97 -0.79 -23.67
C VAL A 74 5.72 0.39 -24.29
N LYS A 75 5.72 1.55 -23.63
CA LYS A 75 6.47 2.74 -24.10
C LYS A 75 7.98 2.50 -24.08
N ALA A 76 8.50 1.94 -22.99
CA ALA A 76 9.91 1.59 -22.88
C ALA A 76 10.33 0.59 -23.97
N GLY A 77 9.48 -0.39 -24.28
CA GLY A 77 9.72 -1.36 -25.35
C GLY A 77 9.75 -0.72 -26.74
N LEU A 78 8.82 0.20 -27.02
CA LEU A 78 8.81 0.98 -28.27
C LEU A 78 10.04 1.87 -28.43
N GLU A 79 10.59 2.37 -27.33
CA GLU A 79 11.82 3.18 -27.30
C GLU A 79 13.11 2.31 -27.33
N GLY A 80 12.98 0.97 -27.41
CA GLY A 80 14.10 0.04 -27.42
C GLY A 80 14.85 -0.06 -26.08
N GLN A 81 14.20 0.31 -24.98
CA GLN A 81 14.77 0.36 -23.62
C GLN A 81 14.39 -0.86 -22.77
N LEU A 82 13.64 -1.81 -23.32
CA LEU A 82 13.44 -3.12 -22.70
C LEU A 82 14.46 -4.10 -23.26
N ASP A 83 15.15 -4.81 -22.38
CA ASP A 83 16.02 -5.93 -22.76
C ASP A 83 15.13 -7.10 -23.21
N ASP A 84 15.32 -7.58 -24.44
CA ASP A 84 14.67 -8.79 -24.96
C ASP A 84 15.39 -10.03 -24.39
N ASP A 85 15.36 -10.18 -23.08
CA ASP A 85 15.83 -11.38 -22.40
C ASP A 85 14.72 -12.44 -22.42
N SER A 86 14.16 -12.72 -23.61
CA SER A 86 13.26 -13.84 -23.85
C SER A 86 14.02 -15.17 -23.73
N LYS A 87 14.41 -15.52 -22.50
CA LYS A 87 14.75 -16.88 -22.11
C LYS A 87 13.62 -17.38 -21.22
N ASP A 88 12.97 -18.40 -21.77
CA ASP A 88 11.94 -19.24 -21.17
C ASP A 88 10.51 -18.69 -21.22
N GLY A 89 9.89 -18.92 -22.38
CA GLY A 89 8.44 -19.01 -22.52
C GLY A 89 7.87 -20.12 -21.63
N GLY A 90 7.48 -19.76 -20.41
CA GLY A 90 6.62 -20.56 -19.55
C GLY A 90 5.17 -20.11 -19.70
N THR A 91 4.34 -20.95 -20.32
CA THR A 91 2.88 -20.81 -20.34
C THR A 91 2.33 -20.73 -18.91
N PHE A 92 1.54 -19.69 -18.63
CA PHE A 92 0.73 -19.61 -17.41
C PHE A 92 -0.56 -20.43 -17.62
N TYR A 93 -0.60 -21.63 -17.04
CA TYR A 93 -1.82 -22.29 -16.56
C TYR A 93 -1.69 -22.53 -15.07
#